data_AF-A0A8S2T2D3-F1
#
_entry.id   AF-A0A8S2T2D3-F1
#
_cell.length_a   1.000
_cell.length_b   1.000
_cell.length_c   1.000
_cell.angle_alpha   90.00
_cell.angle_beta   90.00
_cell.angle_gamma   90.00
#
_symmetry.space_group_name_H-M   'P 1'
#
loop_
_entity.id
_entity.type
_entity.pdbx_description
1 polymer ?
#
loop_
_entity_poly.entity_id
_entity_poly.type
_entity_poly.pdbx_seq_one_letter_code
_entity_poly.pdbx_strand_id
1 'polypeptide(L)'
;LFPNAKESLAAGVVLLSNIYSSLGKHEEAKTFRSNQIEELRVKVKVGLSWTEIKGHIVHLKAHDHSHPQSTEIYAKIDRLKSKAIENGF
;
A
#
# COMPACT_ATOMS: atom_id res chain seq x y z
N LEU A 1 -25.27 19.31 1.38
CA LEU A 1 -24.18 18.75 0.55
C LEU A 1 -23.23 18.01 1.48
N PHE A 2 -23.08 16.70 1.33
CA PHE A 2 -22.38 15.83 2.29
C PHE A 2 -20.90 16.22 2.42
N PRO A 3 -20.45 16.76 3.56
CA PRO A 3 -19.10 17.31 3.72
C PRO A 3 -17.98 16.28 3.53
N ASN A 4 -18.30 14.97 3.57
CA ASN A 4 -17.32 13.88 3.51
C ASN A 4 -17.42 13.00 2.25
N ALA A 5 -18.12 13.45 1.19
CA ALA A 5 -18.35 12.62 0.00
C ALA A 5 -17.05 12.01 -0.57
N LYS A 6 -15.96 12.80 -0.66
CA LYS A 6 -14.66 12.33 -1.16
C LYS A 6 -14.02 11.26 -0.27
N GLU A 7 -14.22 11.32 1.05
CA GLU A 7 -13.72 10.29 1.97
C GLU A 7 -14.49 8.98 1.79
N SER A 8 -15.81 9.07 1.64
CA SER A 8 -16.66 7.90 1.35
C SER A 8 -16.30 7.25 0.00
N LEU A 9 -16.01 8.06 -1.03
CA LEU A 9 -15.52 7.59 -2.33
C LEU A 9 -14.16 6.87 -2.19
N ALA A 10 -13.21 7.46 -1.45
CA ALA A 10 -11.92 6.82 -1.19
C ALA A 10 -12.07 5.47 -0.45
N ALA A 11 -12.96 5.40 0.54
CA ALA A 11 -13.26 4.17 1.26
C ALA A 11 -13.88 3.09 0.35
N GLY A 12 -14.80 3.48 -0.54
CA GLY A 12 -15.40 2.57 -1.53
C GLY A 12 -14.36 1.99 -2.50
N VAL A 13 -13.45 2.83 -3.00
CA VAL A 13 -12.34 2.37 -3.87
C VAL A 13 -11.46 1.35 -3.14
N VAL A 14 -11.12 1.60 -1.87
CA VAL A 14 -10.34 0.66 -1.04
C VAL A 14 -11.09 -0.66 -0.87
N LEU A 15 -12.37 -0.61 -0.51
CA LEU A 15 -13.18 -1.80 -0.23
C LEU A 15 -13.25 -2.72 -1.45
N LEU A 16 -13.56 -2.18 -2.62
CA LEU A 16 -13.67 -2.98 -3.83
C LEU A 16 -12.32 -3.54 -4.30
N SER A 17 -11.23 -2.78 -4.14
CA SER A 17 -9.87 -3.27 -4.39
C SER A 17 -9.51 -4.44 -3.48
N ASN A 18 -9.93 -4.39 -2.21
CA ASN A 18 -9.70 -5.47 -1.26
C ASN A 18 -10.50 -6.73 -1.61
N ILE A 19 -11.75 -6.58 -2.08
CA ILE A 19 -12.57 -7.72 -2.56
C ILE A 19 -11.91 -8.41 -3.77
N TYR A 20 -11.38 -7.64 -4.74
CA TYR A 20 -10.61 -8.23 -5.84
C TYR A 20 -9.37 -8.96 -5.34
N SER A 21 -8.63 -8.35 -4.41
CA SER A 21 -7.44 -8.96 -3.83
C SER A 21 -7.75 -10.25 -3.06
N SER A 22 -8.87 -10.32 -2.32
CA SER A 22 -9.27 -11.53 -1.57
C SER A 22 -9.68 -12.68 -2.49
N LEU A 23 -10.01 -12.38 -3.75
CA LEU A 23 -10.29 -13.38 -4.79
C LEU A 23 -9.03 -13.74 -5.62
N GLY A 24 -7.84 -13.32 -5.18
CA GLY A 24 -6.57 -13.54 -5.88
C GLY A 24 -6.34 -12.64 -7.10
N LYS A 25 -7.23 -11.67 -7.35
CA LYS A 25 -7.19 -10.76 -8.52
C LYS A 25 -6.39 -9.50 -8.22
N HIS A 26 -5.11 -9.68 -7.88
CA HIS A 26 -4.26 -8.60 -7.39
C HIS A 26 -3.97 -7.52 -8.45
N GLU A 27 -3.78 -7.92 -9.72
CA GLU A 27 -3.53 -6.96 -10.80
C GLU A 27 -4.78 -6.16 -11.17
N GLU A 28 -5.95 -6.80 -11.17
CA GLU A 28 -7.23 -6.11 -11.37
C GLU A 28 -7.55 -5.16 -10.21
N ALA A 29 -7.26 -5.56 -8.97
CA ALA A 29 -7.38 -4.69 -7.80
C ALA A 29 -6.51 -3.43 -7.96
N LYS A 30 -5.24 -3.59 -8.35
CA LYS A 30 -4.30 -2.49 -8.55
C LYS A 30 -4.73 -1.56 -9.69
N THR A 31 -5.19 -2.13 -10.80
CA THR A 31 -5.64 -1.37 -11.98
C THR A 31 -6.90 -0.58 -11.67
N PHE A 32 -7.92 -1.24 -11.11
CA PHE A 32 -9.16 -0.59 -10.68
C PHE A 32 -8.88 0.56 -9.71
N ARG A 33 -8.08 0.31 -8.67
CA ARG A 33 -7.73 1.31 -7.67
C ARG A 33 -7.08 2.54 -8.29
N SER A 34 -6.11 2.34 -9.17
CA SER A 34 -5.34 3.42 -9.80
C SER A 34 -6.24 4.29 -10.67
N ASN A 35 -7.06 3.67 -11.52
CA ASN A 35 -7.99 4.38 -12.41
C ASN A 35 -9.01 5.19 -11.60
N GLN A 36 -9.62 4.61 -10.57
CA GLN A 36 -10.63 5.31 -9.77
C GLN A 36 -10.05 6.46 -8.95
N ILE A 37 -8.82 6.33 -8.43
CA ILE A 37 -8.13 7.41 -7.73
C ILE A 37 -7.92 8.62 -8.65
N GLU A 38 -7.51 8.36 -9.90
CA GLU A 38 -7.27 9.39 -10.92
C GLU A 38 -8.59 10.05 -11.37
N GLU A 39 -9.56 9.25 -11.80
CA GLU A 39 -10.86 9.71 -12.32
C GLU A 39 -11.63 10.54 -11.28
N LEU A 40 -11.71 10.05 -10.04
CA LEU A 40 -12.48 10.68 -8.97
C LEU A 40 -11.70 11.80 -8.25
N ARG A 41 -10.39 11.95 -8.56
CA ARG A 41 -9.47 12.87 -7.88
C ARG A 41 -9.55 12.75 -6.35
N VAL A 42 -9.57 11.50 -5.86
CA VAL A 42 -9.65 11.17 -4.44
C VAL A 42 -8.27 10.83 -3.89
N LYS A 43 -7.98 11.25 -2.66
CA LYS A 43 -6.75 10.85 -1.96
C LYS A 43 -7.06 9.65 -1.10
N VAL A 44 -6.49 8.50 -1.43
CA VAL A 44 -6.56 7.34 -0.55
C VAL A 44 -5.40 7.38 0.43
N LYS A 45 -5.70 7.31 1.73
CA LYS A 45 -4.68 7.18 2.77
C LYS A 45 -3.94 5.85 2.57
N VAL A 46 -2.64 5.94 2.35
CA VAL A 46 -1.76 4.78 2.27
C VAL A 46 -1.23 4.44 3.64
N GLY A 47 -0.94 3.15 3.86
CA GLY A 47 -0.26 2.70 5.07
C GLY A 47 1.09 3.40 5.22
N LEU A 48 1.37 3.83 6.45
CA LEU A 48 2.64 4.42 6.84
C LEU A 48 3.08 3.72 8.11
N SER A 49 4.24 3.09 8.06
CA SER A 49 4.97 2.62 9.23
C SER A 49 6.15 3.54 9.50
N TRP A 50 6.71 3.43 10.68
CA TRP A 50 7.92 4.16 11.06
C TRP A 50 8.75 3.28 11.98
N THR A 51 10.06 3.54 12.00
CA THR A 51 11.00 2.89 12.90
C THR A 51 12.04 3.89 13.36
N GLU A 52 12.64 3.65 14.53
CA GLU A 52 13.69 4.50 15.08
C GLU A 52 15.04 3.81 14.98
N ILE A 53 16.01 4.50 14.38
CA ILE A 53 17.38 4.02 14.23
C ILE A 53 18.31 5.09 14.80
N LYS A 54 19.01 4.78 15.91
CA LYS A 54 19.97 5.69 16.56
C LYS A 54 19.36 7.08 16.85
N GLY A 55 18.16 7.14 17.42
CA GLY A 55 17.48 8.41 17.72
C GLY A 55 16.81 9.10 16.53
N HIS A 56 16.85 8.51 15.33
CA HIS A 56 16.25 9.09 14.12
C HIS A 56 15.03 8.29 13.68
N ILE A 57 13.91 8.98 13.46
CA ILE A 57 12.67 8.37 12.94
C ILE A 57 12.77 8.26 11.41
N VAL A 58 12.67 7.05 10.91
CA VAL A 58 12.57 6.74 9.48
C VAL A 58 11.13 6.34 9.18
N HIS A 59 10.48 7.07 8.29
CA HIS A 59 9.14 6.74 7.82
C HIS A 59 9.21 5.83 6.59
N LEU A 60 8.32 4.85 6.54
CA LEU A 60 8.19 3.91 5.44
C LEU A 60 6.72 3.95 4.98
N LYS A 61 6.48 4.59 3.85
CA LYS A 61 5.17 4.59 3.22
C LYS A 61 5.05 3.36 2.33
N ALA A 62 3.86 2.78 2.24
CA ALA A 62 3.63 1.64 1.35
C ALA A 62 4.03 1.99 -0.10
N HIS A 63 4.89 1.16 -0.72
CA HIS A 63 5.47 1.37 -2.05
C HIS A 63 6.36 2.62 -2.19
N ASP A 64 6.90 3.13 -1.09
CA ASP A 64 7.87 4.23 -1.12
C ASP A 64 9.26 3.70 -1.55
N HIS A 65 9.89 4.42 -2.48
CA HIS A 65 11.25 4.15 -2.98
C HIS A 65 12.18 5.36 -2.84
N SER A 66 11.76 6.41 -2.10
CA SER A 66 12.53 7.65 -1.93
C SER A 66 13.80 7.50 -1.09
N HIS A 67 13.91 6.43 -0.29
CA HIS A 67 15.10 6.19 0.52
C HIS A 67 16.32 5.87 -0.37
N PRO A 68 17.52 6.44 -0.11
CA PRO A 68 18.71 6.17 -0.92
C PRO A 68 19.10 4.69 -1.00
N GLN A 69 18.75 3.91 0.03
CA GLN A 69 18.97 2.47 0.12
C GLN A 69 17.70 1.64 -0.16
N SER A 70 16.74 2.19 -0.92
CA SER A 70 15.47 1.52 -1.17
C SER A 70 15.68 0.15 -1.81
N THR A 71 16.59 0.03 -2.78
CA THR A 71 16.96 -1.24 -3.42
C THR A 71 17.33 -2.32 -2.40
N GLU A 72 18.22 -2.03 -1.46
CA GLU A 72 18.67 -2.97 -0.44
C GLU A 72 17.56 -3.32 0.56
N ILE A 73 16.72 -2.35 0.91
CA ILE A 73 15.57 -2.56 1.80
C ILE A 73 14.58 -3.54 1.15
N TYR A 74 14.19 -3.33 -0.11
CA TYR A 74 13.26 -4.22 -0.79
C TYR A 74 13.87 -5.61 -1.04
N ALA A 75 15.16 -5.70 -1.39
CA ALA A 75 15.85 -6.98 -1.49
C ALA A 75 15.82 -7.77 -0.15
N LYS A 76 15.97 -7.06 0.98
CA LYS A 76 15.84 -7.67 2.31
C LYS A 76 14.41 -8.13 2.58
N ILE A 77 13.41 -7.32 2.25
CA ILE A 77 12.00 -7.66 2.38
C ILE A 77 11.65 -8.92 1.57
N ASP A 78 12.09 -8.99 0.31
CA ASP A 78 11.78 -10.14 -0.53
C ASP A 78 12.44 -11.42 -0.03
N ARG A 79 13.69 -11.34 0.44
CA ARG A 79 14.33 -12.47 1.14
C ARG A 79 13.54 -12.92 2.38
N LEU A 80 12.98 -11.98 3.15
CA LEU A 80 12.16 -12.31 4.33
C LEU A 80 10.84 -12.95 3.92
N LYS A 81 10.19 -12.49 2.85
CA LYS A 81 8.98 -13.11 2.30
C LYS A 81 9.24 -14.55 1.86
N SER A 82 10.31 -14.80 1.11
CA SER A 82 10.68 -16.17 0.69
C SER A 82 10.87 -17.08 1.89
N LYS A 83 11.58 -16.61 2.93
CA LYS A 83 11.73 -17.36 4.18
C LYS A 83 10.41 -17.59 4.90
N ALA A 84 9.50 -16.62 4.93
CA ALA A 84 8.19 -16.80 5.56
C ALA A 84 7.41 -17.93 4.88
N ILE A 85 7.38 -17.93 3.54
CA ILE A 85 6.75 -18.98 2.73
C ILE A 85 7.39 -20.35 2.98
N GLU A 86 8.73 -20.43 3.01
CA GLU A 86 9.46 -21.67 3.35
C GLU A 86 9.08 -22.21 4.75
N ASN A 87 8.73 -21.32 5.68
CA ASN A 87 8.33 -21.68 7.05
C ASN A 87 6.81 -21.87 7.20
N GLY A 88 6.04 -21.87 6.12
CA GLY A 88 4.60 -22.16 6.12
C GLY A 88 3.70 -20.96 6.45
N PHE A 89 4.18 -19.73 6.25
CA PHE A 89 3.38 -18.50 6.34
C PHE A 89 2.96 -17.98 4.97
#